data_AF-A0A956BQ46-F1
#
_entry.id   AF-A0A956BQ46-F1
#
_cell.length_a   1.000
_cell.length_b   1.000
_cell.length_c   1.000
_cell.angle_alpha   90.00
_cell.angle_beta   90.00
_cell.angle_gamma   90.00
#
_symmetry.space_group_name_H-M   'P 1'
#
loop_
_entity.id
_entity.type
_entity.pdbx_description
1 polymer ?
#
loop_
_entity_poly.entity_id
_entity_poly.type
_entity_poly.pdbx_seq_one_letter_code
_entity_poly.pdbx_strand_id
1 'polypeptide(L)'
;MDGLLLVLGLLVCAAVVSTRTARRWGVPSLVLFVAIGMLVGSSGPGGVPFEDYRLAYDAGTVALAVILLSGGLDTGVDTLKRALAPALALSTVGVVVKMLVMAGLALLLTPLDPSAALLLGAVL
;
A
#
# COMPACT_ATOMS: atom_id res chain seq x y z
N MET A 1 -7.63 -17.86 21.24
CA MET A 1 -6.32 -17.32 20.81
C MET A 1 -5.70 -18.21 19.73
N ASP A 2 -5.88 -19.53 19.80
CA ASP A 2 -5.29 -20.50 18.85
C ASP A 2 -5.80 -20.37 17.42
N GLY A 3 -7.11 -20.12 17.24
CA GLY A 3 -7.70 -19.91 15.90
C GLY A 3 -7.15 -18.68 15.17
N LEU A 4 -6.86 -17.59 15.90
CA LEU A 4 -6.31 -16.36 15.33
C LEU A 4 -4.86 -16.57 14.88
N LEU A 5 -4.06 -17.27 15.68
CA LEU A 5 -2.68 -17.61 15.33
C LEU A 5 -2.62 -18.52 14.11
N LEU A 6 -3.55 -19.47 13.98
CA LEU A 6 -3.67 -20.33 12.81
C LEU A 6 -4.02 -19.54 11.55
N VAL A 7 -5.00 -18.64 11.63
CA VAL A 7 -5.38 -17.78 10.50
C VAL A 7 -4.21 -16.89 10.08
N LEU A 8 -3.53 -16.25 11.04
CA LEU A 8 -2.37 -15.41 10.77
C LEU A 8 -1.23 -16.21 10.13
N GLY A 9 -0.92 -17.41 10.66
CA GLY A 9 0.09 -18.29 10.11
C GLY A 9 -0.24 -18.76 8.69
N LEU A 10 -1.50 -19.10 8.42
CA LEU A 10 -1.97 -19.45 7.08
C LEU A 10 -1.84 -18.25 6.12
N LEU A 11 -2.16 -17.04 6.58
CA LEU A 11 -2.03 -15.80 5.81
C LEU A 11 -0.57 -15.54 5.43
N VAL A 12 0.35 -15.69 6.38
CA VAL A 12 1.80 -15.54 6.15
C VAL A 12 2.30 -16.62 5.18
N CYS A 13 1.85 -17.87 5.32
CA CYS A 13 2.19 -18.92 4.37
C CYS A 13 1.70 -18.59 2.95
N ALA A 14 0.44 -18.16 2.82
CA ALA A 14 -0.13 -17.74 1.55
C ALA A 14 0.64 -16.57 0.94
N ALA A 15 1.06 -15.60 1.77
CA ALA A 15 1.88 -14.47 1.37
C ALA A 15 3.25 -14.89 0.79
N VAL A 16 3.94 -15.83 1.44
CA VAL A 16 5.24 -16.34 0.98
C VAL A 16 5.08 -17.15 -0.32
N VAL A 17 4.05 -18.01 -0.40
CA VAL A 17 3.75 -18.81 -1.60
C VAL A 17 3.38 -17.92 -2.79
N SER A 18 2.59 -16.88 -2.52
CA SER A 18 2.24 -15.83 -3.49
C SER A 18 3.49 -15.18 -4.09
N THR A 19 4.46 -14.80 -3.25
CA THR A 19 5.70 -14.16 -3.71
C THR A 19 6.48 -15.03 -4.71
N ARG A 20 6.51 -16.36 -4.51
CA ARG A 20 7.12 -17.30 -5.47
C ARG A 20 6.27 -17.50 -6.72
N THR A 21 4.96 -17.55 -6.57
CA THR A 21 4.00 -17.75 -7.67
C THR A 21 3.99 -16.55 -8.62
N ALA A 22 3.97 -15.33 -8.08
CA ALA A 22 4.06 -14.09 -8.85
C ALA A 22 5.26 -14.10 -9.82
N ARG A 23 6.43 -14.55 -9.35
CA ARG A 23 7.63 -14.68 -10.18
C ARG A 23 7.50 -15.73 -11.29
N ARG A 24 6.75 -16.82 -11.07
CA ARG A 24 6.52 -17.86 -12.10
C ARG A 24 5.52 -17.43 -13.16
N TRP A 25 4.51 -16.66 -12.79
CA TRP A 25 3.41 -16.26 -13.68
C TRP A 25 3.66 -14.89 -14.33
N GLY A 26 4.75 -14.20 -13.97
CA GLY A 26 5.09 -12.88 -14.50
C GLY A 26 4.18 -11.74 -14.02
N VAL A 27 3.34 -11.99 -13.01
CA VAL A 27 2.38 -11.03 -12.47
C VAL A 27 3.01 -10.25 -11.29
N PRO A 28 2.73 -8.95 -11.12
CA PRO A 28 3.20 -8.21 -9.95
C PRO A 28 2.71 -8.85 -8.65
N SER A 29 3.62 -9.06 -7.69
CA SER A 29 3.30 -9.68 -6.39
C SER A 29 2.21 -8.94 -5.62
N LEU A 30 2.16 -7.61 -5.77
CA LEU A 30 1.13 -6.76 -5.17
C LEU A 30 -0.29 -7.19 -5.56
N VAL A 31 -0.51 -7.56 -6.82
CA VAL A 31 -1.84 -7.97 -7.31
C VAL A 31 -2.29 -9.24 -6.60
N LEU A 32 -1.40 -10.22 -6.43
CA LEU A 32 -1.72 -11.43 -5.68
C LEU A 32 -1.97 -11.15 -4.19
N PHE A 33 -1.18 -10.28 -3.55
CA PHE A 33 -1.40 -9.90 -2.16
C PHE A 33 -2.78 -9.26 -1.95
N VAL A 34 -3.16 -8.33 -2.83
CA VAL A 34 -4.48 -7.70 -2.80
C VAL A 34 -5.58 -8.74 -3.01
N ALA A 35 -5.43 -9.65 -3.98
CA ALA A 35 -6.42 -10.69 -4.23
C ALA A 35 -6.60 -11.63 -3.03
N ILE A 36 -5.51 -12.08 -2.39
CA ILE A 36 -5.58 -12.91 -1.18
C ILE A 36 -6.27 -12.15 -0.05
N GLY A 37 -5.93 -10.87 0.16
CA GLY A 37 -6.58 -10.03 1.16
C GLY A 37 -8.08 -9.87 0.91
N MET A 38 -8.49 -9.66 -0.34
CA MET A 38 -9.90 -9.60 -0.75
C MET A 38 -10.63 -10.93 -0.53
N LEU A 39 -9.97 -12.07 -0.79
CA LEU A 39 -10.56 -13.39 -0.59
C LEU A 39 -10.76 -13.71 0.90
N VAL A 40 -9.83 -13.29 1.76
CA VAL A 40 -9.89 -13.56 3.19
C VAL A 40 -10.81 -12.59 3.93
N GLY A 41 -10.93 -11.36 3.43
CA GLY A 41 -11.72 -10.30 4.06
C GLY A 41 -13.21 -10.62 4.19
N SER A 42 -13.92 -9.70 4.85
CA SER A 42 -15.34 -9.86 5.21
C SER A 42 -16.26 -10.07 4.01
N SER A 43 -15.96 -9.43 2.88
CA SER A 43 -16.69 -9.58 1.61
C SER A 43 -16.23 -10.78 0.76
N GLY A 44 -15.17 -11.47 1.18
CA GLY A 44 -14.61 -12.63 0.51
C GLY A 44 -15.07 -13.97 1.12
N PRO A 45 -14.77 -15.10 0.48
CA PRO A 45 -15.10 -16.43 0.98
C PRO A 45 -14.49 -16.77 2.35
N GLY A 46 -13.43 -16.08 2.78
CA GLY A 46 -12.80 -16.26 4.08
C GLY A 46 -13.58 -15.65 5.24
N GLY A 47 -14.46 -14.67 4.99
CA GLY A 47 -15.40 -14.13 5.98
C GLY A 47 -14.75 -13.54 7.23
N VAL A 48 -13.47 -13.14 7.19
CA VAL A 48 -12.80 -12.57 8.36
C VAL A 48 -13.37 -11.17 8.61
N PRO A 49 -14.02 -10.93 9.77
CA PRO A 49 -14.66 -9.65 10.04
C PRO A 49 -13.60 -8.55 10.22
N PHE A 50 -13.70 -7.49 9.40
CA PHE A 50 -12.93 -6.25 9.56
C PHE A 50 -13.65 -5.33 10.55
N GLU A 51 -13.53 -5.63 11.84
CA GLU A 51 -14.19 -4.85 12.90
C GLU A 51 -13.29 -3.73 13.47
N ASP A 52 -11.97 -3.86 13.31
CA ASP A 52 -11.01 -2.94 13.92
C ASP A 52 -10.15 -2.22 12.87
N TYR A 53 -10.60 -1.02 12.47
CA TYR A 53 -9.84 -0.13 11.60
C TYR A 53 -8.55 0.37 12.24
N ARG A 54 -8.50 0.46 13.58
CA ARG A 54 -7.34 0.97 14.32
C ARG A 54 -6.21 -0.05 14.28
N LEU A 55 -6.52 -1.33 14.45
CA LEU A 55 -5.55 -2.41 14.27
C LEU A 55 -4.96 -2.41 12.85
N ALA A 56 -5.79 -2.21 11.83
CA ALA A 56 -5.34 -2.13 10.43
C ALA A 56 -4.44 -0.91 10.18
N TYR A 57 -4.82 0.25 10.74
CA TYR A 57 -4.03 1.49 10.64
C TYR A 57 -2.67 1.35 11.36
N ASP A 58 -2.65 0.80 12.57
CA ASP A 58 -1.43 0.62 13.36
C ASP A 58 -0.48 -0.37 12.66
N ALA A 59 -1.01 -1.52 12.22
CA ALA A 59 -0.23 -2.49 11.46
C ALA A 59 0.30 -1.91 10.15
N GLY A 60 -0.53 -1.18 9.41
CA GLY A 60 -0.15 -0.52 8.16
C GLY A 60 0.92 0.55 8.36
N THR A 61 0.82 1.34 9.41
CA THR A 61 1.80 2.40 9.73
C THR A 61 3.15 1.80 10.14
N VAL A 62 3.14 0.75 10.97
CA VAL A 62 4.37 0.02 11.34
C VAL A 62 5.00 -0.62 10.11
N ALA A 63 4.20 -1.26 9.26
CA ALA A 63 4.69 -1.84 8.01
C ALA A 63 5.28 -0.77 7.08
N LEU A 64 4.58 0.36 6.90
CA LEU A 64 5.06 1.48 6.08
C LEU A 64 6.39 2.04 6.60
N ALA A 65 6.52 2.22 7.91
CA ALA A 65 7.77 2.66 8.52
C ALA A 65 8.92 1.70 8.23
N VAL A 66 8.70 0.38 8.36
CA VAL A 66 9.70 -0.64 8.04
C VAL A 66 10.03 -0.66 6.55
N ILE A 67 9.04 -0.56 5.66
CA ILE A 67 9.24 -0.51 4.20
C ILE A 67 10.08 0.70 3.80
N LEU A 68 9.73 1.90 4.31
CA LEU A 68 10.47 3.13 4.04
C LEU A 68 11.89 3.07 4.60
N LEU A 69 12.06 2.51 5.80
CA LEU A 69 13.38 2.33 6.40
C LEU A 69 14.25 1.38 5.57
N SER A 70 13.71 0.23 5.18
CA SER A 70 14.44 -0.75 4.35
C SER A 70 14.82 -0.16 3.00
N GLY A 71 13.89 0.53 2.32
CA GLY A 71 14.18 1.18 1.05
C GLY A 71 15.22 2.30 1.16
N GLY A 72 15.23 3.03 2.28
CA GLY A 72 16.25 4.04 2.58
C GLY A 72 17.63 3.44 2.82
N LEU A 73 17.72 2.35 3.59
CA LEU A 73 19.00 1.67 3.88
C LEU A 73 19.61 0.95 2.67
N ASP A 74 18.78 0.40 1.79
CA ASP A 74 19.23 -0.25 0.54
C ASP A 74 19.74 0.75 -0.51
N THR A 75 19.47 2.05 -0.33
CA THR A 75 19.90 3.09 -1.27
C THR A 75 21.33 3.55 -0.97
N GLY A 76 22.24 3.27 -1.90
CA GLY A 76 23.63 3.74 -1.81
C GLY A 76 23.76 5.26 -1.73
N VAL A 77 24.57 5.75 -0.79
CA VAL A 77 24.78 7.19 -0.55
C VAL A 77 25.25 7.96 -1.79
N ASP A 78 26.02 7.32 -2.67
CA ASP A 78 26.50 7.94 -3.90
C ASP A 78 25.40 8.10 -4.95
N THR A 79 24.48 7.13 -5.04
CA THR A 79 23.28 7.22 -5.88
C THR A 79 22.37 8.32 -5.36
N LEU A 80 22.17 8.39 -4.05
CA LEU A 80 21.37 9.44 -3.41
C LEU A 80 21.93 10.84 -3.70
N LYS A 81 23.25 11.04 -3.55
CA LYS A 81 23.89 12.32 -3.85
C LYS A 81 23.72 12.74 -5.31
N ARG A 82 23.83 11.81 -6.26
CA ARG A 82 23.64 12.08 -7.70
C ARG A 82 22.20 12.46 -8.04
N ALA A 83 21.23 11.90 -7.32
CA ALA A 83 19.81 12.09 -7.58
C ALA A 83 19.12 13.07 -6.61
N LEU A 84 19.84 13.76 -5.73
CA LEU A 84 19.24 14.54 -4.65
C LEU A 84 18.34 15.67 -5.14
N ALA A 85 18.83 16.47 -6.10
CA ALA A 85 18.07 17.59 -6.67
C ALA A 85 16.78 17.14 -7.38
N PRO A 86 16.80 16.18 -8.33
CA PRO A 86 15.57 15.70 -8.95
C PRO A 86 14.67 14.97 -7.94
N ALA A 87 15.21 14.23 -6.97
CA ALA A 87 14.42 13.57 -5.94
C ALA A 87 13.64 14.57 -5.06
N LEU A 88 14.28 15.66 -4.63
CA LEU A 88 13.62 16.71 -3.84
C LEU A 88 12.53 17.43 -4.63
N ALA A 89 12.79 17.72 -5.91
CA ALA A 89 11.79 18.33 -6.78
C ALA A 89 10.57 17.41 -7.01
N LEU A 90 10.81 16.12 -7.29
CA LEU A 90 9.73 15.14 -7.46
C LEU A 90 8.94 14.93 -6.16
N SER A 91 9.62 14.85 -5.01
CA SER A 91 8.98 14.62 -3.71
C SER A 91 8.17 15.82 -3.18
N THR A 92 8.42 17.02 -3.69
CA THR A 92 7.70 18.24 -3.27
C THR A 92 6.73 18.69 -4.36
N VAL A 93 7.25 19.27 -5.43
CA VAL A 93 6.47 19.80 -6.55
C VAL A 93 5.73 18.68 -7.28
N GLY A 94 6.40 17.55 -7.53
CA GLY A 94 5.78 16.41 -8.22
C GLY A 94 4.57 15.86 -7.46
N VAL A 95 4.68 15.72 -6.14
CA VAL A 95 3.58 15.25 -5.28
C VAL A 95 2.42 16.25 -5.27
N VAL A 96 2.69 17.55 -5.14
CA VAL A 96 1.63 18.58 -5.16
C VAL A 96 0.90 18.59 -6.51
N VAL A 97 1.63 18.56 -7.62
CA VAL A 97 1.02 18.54 -8.95
C VAL A 97 0.18 17.28 -9.14
N LYS A 98 0.73 16.10 -8.83
CA LYS A 98 -0.01 14.83 -8.92
C LYS A 98 -1.26 14.84 -8.04
N MET A 99 -1.15 15.36 -6.81
CA MET A 99 -2.26 15.45 -5.86
C MET A 99 -3.38 16.33 -6.42
N LEU A 100 -3.05 17.52 -6.94
CA LEU A 100 -4.04 18.44 -7.50
C LEU A 100 -4.70 17.88 -8.77
N VAL A 101 -3.94 17.19 -9.62
CA VAL A 101 -4.48 16.52 -10.81
C VAL A 101 -5.45 15.42 -10.41
N MET A 102 -5.08 14.54 -9.48
CA MET A 102 -5.97 13.46 -9.01
C MET A 102 -7.21 13.99 -8.27
N ALA A 103 -7.05 15.00 -7.42
CA ALA A 103 -8.18 15.65 -6.76
C ALA A 103 -9.12 16.33 -7.76
N GLY A 104 -8.58 17.01 -8.78
CA GLY A 104 -9.37 17.63 -9.84
C GLY A 104 -10.14 16.60 -10.68
N LEU A 105 -9.49 15.48 -11.03
CA LEU A 105 -10.17 14.37 -11.71
C LEU A 105 -11.26 13.75 -10.85
N ALA A 106 -11.01 13.56 -9.55
CA ALA A 106 -12.00 13.04 -8.62
C ALA A 106 -13.23 13.94 -8.52
N LEU A 107 -13.06 15.26 -8.44
CA LEU A 107 -14.18 16.22 -8.42
C LEU A 107 -15.01 16.20 -9.71
N LEU A 108 -14.38 15.88 -10.85
CA LEU A 108 -15.06 15.84 -12.13
C LEU A 108 -15.79 14.51 -12.38
N LEU A 109 -15.21 13.39 -11.92
CA LEU A 109 -15.68 12.04 -12.20
C LEU A 109 -16.58 11.46 -11.10
N THR A 110 -16.54 12.01 -9.89
CA THR A 110 -17.25 11.48 -8.72
C THR A 110 -17.99 12.58 -7.95
N PRO A 111 -19.09 12.26 -7.25
CA PRO A 111 -19.86 13.22 -6.46
C PRO A 111 -19.22 13.49 -5.08
N LEU A 112 -17.90 13.64 -5.02
CA LEU A 112 -17.17 13.90 -3.77
C LEU A 112 -17.10 15.40 -3.46
N ASP A 113 -17.13 15.73 -2.18
CA ASP A 113 -16.85 17.08 -1.71
C ASP A 113 -15.38 17.47 -1.99
N PRO A 114 -15.06 18.78 -2.15
CA PRO A 114 -13.70 19.26 -2.39
C PRO A 114 -12.66 18.75 -1.38
N SER A 115 -13.03 18.67 -0.11
CA SER A 115 -12.16 18.15 0.95
C SER A 115 -11.87 16.66 0.77
N ALA A 116 -12.88 15.84 0.49
CA ALA A 116 -12.72 14.40 0.28
C ALA A 116 -11.89 14.11 -0.98
N ALA A 117 -12.11 14.85 -2.06
CA ALA A 117 -11.33 14.72 -3.28
C ALA A 117 -9.85 15.11 -3.09
N LEU A 118 -9.57 16.17 -2.32
CA LEU A 118 -8.22 16.54 -1.94
C LEU A 118 -7.54 15.45 -1.08
N LEU A 119 -8.25 14.87 -0.11
CA LEU A 119 -7.73 13.75 0.68
C LEU A 119 -7.41 12.53 -0.21
N LEU A 120 -8.29 12.23 -1.17
CA LEU A 120 -8.07 11.14 -2.12
C LEU A 120 -6.83 11.41 -3.00
N GLY A 121 -6.66 12.63 -3.51
CA GLY A 121 -5.45 13.01 -4.26
C GLY A 121 -4.17 13.04 -3.40
N ALA A 122 -4.27 13.29 -2.09
CA ALA A 122 -3.13 13.23 -1.19
C ALA A 122 -2.62 11.80 -1.01
N VAL A 123 -3.52 10.82 -0.92
CA VAL A 123 -3.19 9.40 -0.74
C VAL A 123 -2.77 8.72 -2.05
N LEU A 124 -3.39 9.09 -3.19
CA LEU A 124 -3.10 8.54 -4.53
C LEU A 124 -2.05 9.37 -5.25
#